data_AF-A0A1G5T4Z6-F1
#
_entry.id   AF-A0A1G5T4Z6-F1
#
_cell.length_a   1.000
_cell.length_b   1.000
_cell.length_c   1.000
_cell.angle_alpha   90.00
_cell.angle_beta   90.00
_cell.angle_gamma   90.00
#
_symmetry.space_group_name_H-M   'P 1'
#
loop_
_entity.id
_entity.type
_entity.pdbx_description
1 polymer ?
#
loop_
_entity_poly.entity_id
_entity_poly.type
_entity_poly.pdbx_seq_one_letter_code
_entity_poly.pdbx_strand_id
1 'polypeptide(L)'
;MIVSSDRLRMPDELLDRSSLKNRTADMIRAAKHMRPEDWRVERDLSMRKWFDYRFMSPLDATLQFVEDYKVVFRAKWRSDFDAATADLKRGTAKEGLFADRREFSTFWNARVCADTLGVRYRFFIFTTMEAALRRGKWKRVPRPGQLWNKPDCLTAVETKWEEELAGRQAVSALAHYRPENFLGLPHQLNHQRHVLEVAKKRSNLKHALGSYIDIDRLVSVEQAEAVYGARVVQMAREAVSRTAVPVQPDLLPLVQLLPSCFGLPVAVDRALPLCATCPLVDRCANASAIAQTTSVKLYGDDPVAAHKRALSRARSRRYRERGRDGRDAAGTASQTRTQSGAGTAAA
;
A
#
# COMPACT_ATOMS: atom_id res chain seq x y z
N MET A 1 2.51 -23.08 22.58
CA MET A 1 2.86 -21.94 23.47
C MET A 1 1.59 -21.18 23.79
N ILE A 2 1.11 -21.30 25.02
CA ILE A 2 -0.03 -20.50 25.52
C ILE A 2 0.62 -19.33 26.26
N VAL A 3 0.71 -18.18 25.61
CA VAL A 3 0.95 -16.91 26.32
C VAL A 3 -0.26 -16.75 27.25
N SER A 4 -0.03 -16.62 28.55
CA SER A 4 -1.10 -16.50 29.55
C SER A 4 -2.14 -15.47 29.09
N SER A 5 -3.37 -15.95 28.86
CA SER A 5 -4.51 -15.21 28.33
C SER A 5 -4.81 -13.92 29.12
N ASP A 6 -4.40 -13.86 30.39
CA ASP A 6 -4.70 -12.73 31.27
C ASP A 6 -3.81 -11.51 31.05
N ARG A 7 -2.69 -11.61 30.30
CA ARG A 7 -1.87 -10.43 29.92
C ARG A 7 -2.31 -9.72 28.65
N LEU A 8 -3.34 -10.22 27.95
CA LEU A 8 -3.78 -9.68 26.65
C LEU A 8 -5.10 -8.89 26.72
N ARG A 9 -5.72 -8.74 27.90
CA ARG A 9 -6.86 -7.83 28.06
C ARG A 9 -6.35 -6.39 28.07
N MET A 10 -6.36 -5.77 26.89
CA MET A 10 -6.09 -4.34 26.74
C MET A 10 -7.16 -3.53 27.49
N PRO A 11 -6.79 -2.65 28.43
CA PRO A 11 -7.73 -1.70 29.03
C PRO A 11 -8.45 -0.91 27.94
N ASP A 12 -9.77 -0.76 28.03
CA ASP A 12 -10.57 0.03 27.08
C ASP A 12 -10.18 1.53 27.08
N GLU A 13 -9.47 1.98 28.10
CA GLU A 13 -9.04 3.37 28.30
C GLU A 13 -7.84 3.80 27.42
N LEU A 14 -7.13 2.85 26.76
CA LEU A 14 -5.94 3.16 25.96
C LEU A 14 -6.20 3.46 24.48
N LEU A 15 -7.45 3.37 24.02
CA LEU A 15 -7.85 3.80 22.69
C LEU A 15 -8.35 5.24 22.74
N ASP A 16 -7.47 6.18 22.41
CA ASP A 16 -7.93 7.54 22.12
C ASP A 16 -9.01 7.49 21.01
N ARG A 17 -10.23 7.88 21.39
CA ARG A 17 -11.40 7.92 20.50
C ARG A 17 -11.16 8.81 19.29
N SER A 18 -10.31 9.83 19.39
CA SER A 18 -9.99 10.72 18.26
C SER A 18 -9.14 10.02 17.20
N SER A 19 -8.17 9.22 17.65
CA SER A 19 -7.24 8.50 16.80
C SER A 19 -7.89 7.33 16.03
N LEU A 20 -8.82 6.60 16.66
CA LEU A 20 -9.64 5.61 15.95
C LEU A 20 -10.54 6.25 14.88
N LYS A 21 -11.09 7.43 15.16
CA LYS A 21 -11.88 8.17 14.18
C LYS A 21 -11.04 8.53 12.96
N ASN A 22 -9.76 8.89 13.12
CA ASN A 22 -8.86 9.18 12.00
C ASN A 22 -8.66 7.95 11.10
N ARG A 23 -8.36 6.78 11.68
CA ARG A 23 -8.20 5.54 10.89
C ARG A 23 -9.48 5.18 10.14
N THR A 24 -10.64 5.29 10.77
CA THR A 24 -11.94 5.07 10.11
C THR A 24 -12.22 6.11 9.03
N ALA A 25 -11.87 7.38 9.25
CA ALA A 25 -12.02 8.45 8.27
C ALA A 25 -11.17 8.20 7.01
N ASP A 26 -9.94 7.67 7.15
CA ASP A 26 -9.11 7.28 6.02
C ASP A 26 -9.80 6.20 5.17
N MET A 27 -10.42 5.21 5.82
CA MET A 27 -11.13 4.13 5.12
C MET A 27 -12.35 4.66 4.37
N ILE A 28 -13.13 5.54 5.00
CA ILE A 28 -14.26 6.21 4.36
C ILE A 28 -13.77 7.04 3.16
N ARG A 29 -12.70 7.82 3.32
CA ARG A 29 -12.14 8.65 2.25
C ARG A 29 -11.67 7.81 1.06
N ALA A 30 -10.99 6.69 1.31
CA ALA A 30 -10.56 5.77 0.27
C ALA A 30 -11.72 4.98 -0.37
N ALA A 31 -12.82 4.73 0.36
CA ALA A 31 -14.00 4.02 -0.15
C ALA A 31 -14.64 4.68 -1.35
N LYS A 32 -14.55 6.01 -1.46
CA LYS A 32 -14.98 6.73 -2.68
C LYS A 32 -14.29 6.19 -3.94
N HIS A 33 -13.05 5.71 -3.83
CA HIS A 33 -12.19 5.32 -4.96
C HIS A 33 -12.02 3.81 -5.13
N MET A 34 -12.36 3.01 -4.12
CA MET A 34 -12.13 1.56 -4.07
C MET A 34 -13.42 0.74 -4.24
N ARG A 35 -13.29 -0.48 -4.75
CA ARG A 35 -14.35 -1.50 -4.82
C ARG A 35 -14.32 -2.41 -3.60
N PRO A 36 -15.42 -3.12 -3.30
CA PRO A 36 -15.43 -4.20 -2.30
C PRO A 36 -14.29 -5.21 -2.46
N GLU A 37 -13.93 -5.59 -3.69
CA GLU A 37 -12.84 -6.53 -3.95
C GLU A 37 -11.46 -5.94 -3.61
N ASP A 38 -11.29 -4.63 -3.83
CA ASP A 38 -10.02 -3.94 -3.57
C ASP A 38 -9.69 -3.96 -2.05
N TRP A 39 -10.71 -3.95 -1.19
CA TRP A 39 -10.55 -4.08 0.25
C TRP A 39 -10.15 -5.50 0.69
N ARG A 40 -10.63 -6.53 0.00
CA ARG A 40 -10.18 -7.92 0.24
C ARG A 40 -8.71 -8.07 -0.14
N VAL A 41 -8.30 -7.45 -1.24
CA VAL A 41 -6.89 -7.38 -1.63
C VAL A 41 -6.06 -6.70 -0.53
N GLU A 42 -6.49 -5.56 0.02
CA GLU A 42 -5.76 -4.91 1.13
C GLU A 42 -5.56 -5.80 2.36
N ARG A 43 -6.60 -6.54 2.74
CA ARG A 43 -6.53 -7.51 3.84
C ARG A 43 -5.44 -8.53 3.57
N ASP A 44 -5.44 -9.13 2.39
CA ASP A 44 -4.50 -10.19 2.04
C ASP A 44 -3.06 -9.66 1.90
N LEU A 45 -2.91 -8.40 1.47
CA LEU A 45 -1.61 -7.73 1.39
C LEU A 45 -1.01 -7.42 2.75
N SER A 46 -1.81 -7.23 3.81
CA SER A 46 -1.33 -6.79 5.14
C SER A 46 -0.13 -7.58 5.69
N MET A 47 -0.06 -8.89 5.37
CA MET A 47 1.02 -9.78 5.76
C MET A 47 2.16 -9.91 4.73
N ARG A 48 1.97 -9.39 3.51
CA ARG A 48 2.94 -9.42 2.41
C ARG A 48 3.75 -8.14 2.31
N LYS A 49 3.15 -6.98 2.64
CA LYS A 49 3.84 -5.67 2.55
C LYS A 49 5.17 -5.71 3.30
N TRP A 50 6.12 -4.90 2.84
CA TRP A 50 7.34 -4.66 3.60
C TRP A 50 6.97 -4.20 5.03
N PHE A 51 7.73 -4.69 6.01
CA PHE A 51 7.40 -4.57 7.43
C PHE A 51 7.14 -3.13 7.90
N ASP A 52 7.80 -2.14 7.28
CA ASP A 52 7.62 -0.73 7.63
C ASP A 52 6.24 -0.18 7.29
N TYR A 53 5.51 -0.82 6.38
CA TYR A 53 4.21 -0.35 5.89
C TYR A 53 3.02 -1.08 6.53
N ARG A 54 3.26 -2.07 7.38
CA ARG A 54 2.22 -2.96 7.93
C ARG A 54 1.31 -2.30 8.96
N PHE A 55 1.70 -1.14 9.47
CA PHE A 55 0.93 -0.33 10.43
C PHE A 55 0.42 0.99 9.82
N MET A 56 0.60 1.17 8.51
CA MET A 56 0.00 2.29 7.77
C MET A 56 -1.41 1.89 7.31
N SER A 57 -2.35 2.83 7.28
CA SER A 57 -3.63 2.56 6.61
C SER A 57 -3.38 2.34 5.10
N PRO A 58 -4.26 1.65 4.38
CA PRO A 58 -4.21 1.59 2.91
C PRO A 58 -4.03 2.95 2.25
N LEU A 59 -4.70 3.98 2.79
CA LEU A 59 -4.58 5.33 2.28
C LEU A 59 -3.20 5.92 2.56
N ASP A 60 -2.72 5.84 3.80
CA ASP A 60 -1.38 6.35 4.19
C ASP A 60 -0.28 5.66 3.37
N ALA A 61 -0.37 4.35 3.20
CA ALA A 61 0.56 3.59 2.39
C ALA A 61 0.54 4.05 0.92
N THR A 62 -0.64 4.39 0.39
CA THR A 62 -0.77 4.93 -0.98
C THR A 62 -0.19 6.34 -1.08
N LEU A 63 -0.40 7.19 -0.06
CA LEU A 63 0.20 8.52 0.00
C LEU A 63 1.73 8.45 0.12
N GLN A 64 2.26 7.55 0.95
CA GLN A 64 3.70 7.31 1.07
C GLN A 64 4.29 6.84 -0.27
N PHE A 65 3.61 5.94 -0.98
CA PHE A 65 4.04 5.50 -2.31
C PHE A 65 4.07 6.67 -3.30
N VAL A 66 3.09 7.59 -3.25
CA VAL A 66 3.07 8.80 -4.10
C VAL A 66 4.26 9.70 -3.80
N GLU A 67 4.60 9.92 -2.54
CA GLU A 67 5.74 10.76 -2.16
C GLU A 67 7.07 10.13 -2.58
N ASP A 68 7.27 8.84 -2.32
CA ASP A 68 8.44 8.10 -2.81
C ASP A 68 8.54 8.16 -4.34
N TYR A 69 7.41 8.05 -5.03
CA TYR A 69 7.35 8.15 -6.48
C TYR A 69 7.79 9.53 -6.96
N LYS A 70 7.31 10.62 -6.36
CA LYS A 70 7.71 11.98 -6.73
C LYS A 70 9.21 12.19 -6.55
N VAL A 71 9.76 11.70 -5.45
CA VAL A 71 11.21 11.79 -5.18
C VAL A 71 12.02 11.05 -6.24
N VAL A 72 11.69 9.78 -6.50
CA VAL A 72 12.42 8.98 -7.49
C VAL A 72 12.21 9.53 -8.90
N PHE A 73 11.00 9.96 -9.25
CA PHE A 73 10.70 10.54 -10.56
C PHE A 73 11.59 11.74 -10.86
N ARG A 74 11.74 12.67 -9.90
CA ARG A 74 12.62 13.85 -10.06
C ARG A 74 14.09 13.47 -10.11
N ALA A 75 14.52 12.50 -9.30
CA ALA A 75 15.89 12.00 -9.35
C ALA A 75 16.23 11.39 -10.72
N LYS A 76 15.34 10.55 -11.28
CA LYS A 76 15.50 9.97 -12.62
C LYS A 76 15.41 11.01 -13.72
N TRP A 77 14.54 12.01 -13.58
CA TRP A 77 14.48 13.13 -14.51
C TRP A 77 15.81 13.91 -14.54
N ARG A 78 16.36 14.19 -13.35
CA ARG A 78 17.64 14.90 -13.19
C ARG A 78 18.81 14.14 -13.80
N SER A 79 18.85 12.81 -13.62
CA SER A 79 19.97 11.99 -14.11
C SER A 79 19.91 11.69 -15.61
N ASP A 80 18.71 11.45 -16.16
CA ASP A 80 18.57 10.85 -17.49
C ASP A 80 18.02 11.83 -18.55
N PHE A 81 17.55 13.01 -18.15
CA PHE A 81 16.92 13.97 -19.05
C PHE A 81 17.48 15.38 -18.89
N ASP A 82 16.99 16.14 -17.91
CA ASP A 82 17.38 17.53 -17.71
C ASP A 82 17.33 17.89 -16.23
N ALA A 83 18.51 18.20 -15.69
CA ALA A 83 18.68 18.57 -14.30
C ALA A 83 17.98 19.90 -13.94
N ALA A 84 17.95 20.87 -14.86
CA ALA A 84 17.45 22.21 -14.58
C ALA A 84 15.93 22.25 -14.38
N THR A 85 15.19 21.42 -15.14
CA THR A 85 13.72 21.37 -15.03
C THR A 85 13.19 20.30 -14.08
N ALA A 86 14.05 19.51 -13.43
CA ALA A 86 13.65 18.37 -12.62
C ALA A 86 12.69 18.74 -11.48
N ASP A 87 12.96 19.82 -10.75
CA ASP A 87 12.14 20.22 -9.60
C ASP A 87 10.77 20.79 -10.01
N LEU A 88 10.64 21.25 -11.25
CA LEU A 88 9.37 21.68 -11.84
C LEU A 88 8.48 20.49 -12.24
N LYS A 89 9.03 19.27 -12.31
CA LYS A 89 8.25 18.08 -12.65
C LYS A 89 7.50 17.53 -11.43
N ARG A 90 6.20 17.31 -11.62
CA ARG A 90 5.30 16.81 -10.58
C ARG A 90 5.23 15.29 -10.51
N GLY A 91 5.33 14.59 -11.64
CA GLY A 91 5.07 13.14 -11.73
C GLY A 91 3.61 12.71 -11.47
N THR A 92 2.77 13.62 -10.98
CA THR A 92 1.39 13.41 -10.51
C THR A 92 0.44 14.43 -11.15
N ALA A 93 -0.87 14.21 -11.04
CA ALA A 93 -1.89 15.22 -11.34
C ALA A 93 -1.72 16.48 -10.45
N LYS A 94 -2.21 17.65 -10.90
CA LYS A 94 -2.07 18.93 -10.17
C LYS A 94 -2.74 18.86 -8.79
N GLU A 95 -3.89 18.21 -8.70
CA GLU A 95 -4.69 18.03 -7.48
C GLU A 95 -4.26 16.76 -6.70
N GLY A 96 -3.15 16.13 -7.08
CA GLY A 96 -2.56 14.98 -6.39
C GLY A 96 -3.34 13.68 -6.55
N LEU A 97 -3.21 12.78 -5.58
CA LEU A 97 -3.77 11.42 -5.60
C LEU A 97 -5.29 11.39 -5.82
N PHE A 98 -6.00 12.41 -5.30
CA PHE A 98 -7.46 12.48 -5.34
C PHE A 98 -8.01 13.33 -6.50
N ALA A 99 -7.16 13.75 -7.44
CA ALA A 99 -7.56 14.53 -8.60
C ALA A 99 -8.72 13.87 -9.36
N ASP A 100 -8.58 12.57 -9.62
CA ASP A 100 -9.65 11.74 -10.16
C ASP A 100 -9.51 10.28 -9.71
N ARG A 101 -10.51 9.46 -10.05
CA ARG A 101 -10.52 8.04 -9.73
C ARG A 101 -9.40 7.26 -10.41
N ARG A 102 -9.01 7.65 -11.62
CA ARG A 102 -7.98 6.97 -12.39
C ARG A 102 -6.60 7.18 -11.76
N GLU A 103 -6.27 8.38 -11.31
CA GLU A 103 -5.00 8.68 -10.64
C GLU A 103 -4.89 7.87 -9.35
N PHE A 104 -5.95 7.86 -8.52
CA PHE A 104 -6.02 7.03 -7.31
C PHE A 104 -5.76 5.55 -7.62
N SER A 105 -6.56 4.95 -8.52
CA SER A 105 -6.42 3.53 -8.86
C SER A 105 -5.06 3.22 -9.49
N THR A 106 -4.46 4.15 -10.22
CA THR A 106 -3.17 3.96 -10.88
C THR A 106 -2.04 3.85 -9.85
N PHE A 107 -2.02 4.73 -8.85
CA PHE A 107 -1.06 4.66 -7.74
C PHE A 107 -1.33 3.48 -6.82
N TRP A 108 -2.59 3.24 -6.49
CA TRP A 108 -3.00 2.11 -5.66
C TRP A 108 -2.56 0.77 -6.27
N ASN A 109 -2.82 0.53 -7.56
CA ASN A 109 -2.39 -0.70 -8.25
C ASN A 109 -0.86 -0.86 -8.28
N ALA A 110 -0.11 0.23 -8.51
CA ALA A 110 1.35 0.18 -8.49
C ALA A 110 1.89 -0.17 -7.10
N ARG A 111 1.31 0.41 -6.05
CA ARG A 111 1.63 0.10 -4.65
C ARG A 111 1.25 -1.35 -4.29
N VAL A 112 0.09 -1.84 -4.70
CA VAL A 112 -0.33 -3.24 -4.52
C VAL A 112 0.70 -4.20 -5.11
N CYS A 113 1.26 -3.88 -6.27
CA CYS A 113 2.35 -4.67 -6.86
C CYS A 113 3.61 -4.69 -5.97
N ALA A 114 4.06 -3.52 -5.50
CA ALA A 114 5.20 -3.43 -4.58
C ALA A 114 4.96 -4.19 -3.26
N ASP A 115 3.77 -4.07 -2.69
CA ASP A 115 3.35 -4.79 -1.48
C ASP A 115 3.31 -6.31 -1.69
N THR A 116 2.89 -6.76 -2.88
CA THR A 116 2.85 -8.18 -3.24
C THR A 116 4.25 -8.78 -3.25
N LEU A 117 5.23 -8.02 -3.75
CA LEU A 117 6.65 -8.41 -3.75
C LEU A 117 7.31 -8.24 -2.38
N GLY A 118 6.64 -7.60 -1.42
CA GLY A 118 7.19 -7.36 -0.08
C GLY A 118 8.39 -6.43 -0.04
N VAL A 119 8.47 -5.48 -0.99
CA VAL A 119 9.63 -4.57 -1.15
C VAL A 119 9.35 -3.17 -0.64
N ARG A 120 10.43 -2.42 -0.37
CA ARG A 120 10.36 -0.97 -0.06
C ARG A 120 9.86 -0.19 -1.28
N TYR A 121 8.99 0.80 -1.10
CA TYR A 121 8.38 1.57 -2.18
C TYR A 121 9.41 2.31 -3.03
N ARG A 122 10.29 3.09 -2.41
CA ARG A 122 11.39 3.77 -3.11
C ARG A 122 12.27 2.82 -3.92
N PHE A 123 12.56 1.63 -3.39
CA PHE A 123 13.34 0.59 -4.08
C PHE A 123 12.59 0.08 -5.32
N PHE A 124 11.32 -0.30 -5.16
CA PHE A 124 10.47 -0.74 -6.26
C PHE A 124 10.42 0.29 -7.38
N ILE A 125 10.11 1.55 -7.04
CA ILE A 125 9.95 2.62 -8.03
C ILE A 125 11.29 2.90 -8.74
N PHE A 126 12.39 2.97 -7.99
CA PHE A 126 13.71 3.23 -8.58
C PHE A 126 14.11 2.11 -9.54
N THR A 127 14.05 0.86 -9.10
CA THR A 127 14.47 -0.30 -9.88
C THR A 127 13.61 -0.48 -11.13
N THR A 128 12.29 -0.30 -11.02
CA THR A 128 11.40 -0.38 -12.20
C THR A 128 11.67 0.73 -13.21
N MET A 129 11.83 1.99 -12.75
CA MET A 129 12.17 3.10 -13.65
C MET A 129 13.53 2.93 -14.31
N GLU A 130 14.53 2.50 -13.54
CA GLU A 130 15.89 2.23 -14.05
C GLU A 130 15.87 1.12 -15.10
N ALA A 131 15.18 0.01 -14.83
CA ALA A 131 15.05 -1.09 -15.79
C ALA A 131 14.32 -0.66 -17.07
N ALA A 132 13.28 0.16 -16.95
CA ALA A 132 12.53 0.68 -18.10
C ALA A 132 13.38 1.61 -18.98
N LEU A 133 14.17 2.51 -18.37
CA LEU A 133 14.98 3.50 -19.08
C LEU A 133 16.26 2.89 -19.67
N ARG A 134 16.99 2.05 -18.92
CA ARG A 134 18.24 1.42 -19.39
C ARG A 134 18.04 0.57 -20.64
N ARG A 135 16.90 -0.10 -20.76
CA ARG A 135 16.61 -0.97 -21.91
C ARG A 135 16.27 -0.18 -23.19
N GLY A 136 16.46 1.15 -23.22
CA GLY A 136 16.35 2.00 -24.40
C GLY A 136 14.94 2.16 -24.98
N LYS A 137 13.94 1.44 -24.45
CA LYS A 137 12.57 1.42 -24.99
C LYS A 137 11.74 2.64 -24.56
N TRP A 138 12.18 3.37 -23.54
CA TRP A 138 11.39 4.45 -22.93
C TRP A 138 12.06 5.80 -23.12
N LYS A 139 11.39 6.70 -23.86
CA LYS A 139 11.84 8.09 -24.07
C LYS A 139 11.40 9.06 -22.96
N ARG A 140 10.72 8.55 -21.92
CA ARG A 140 10.15 9.34 -20.81
C ARG A 140 10.17 8.51 -19.54
N VAL A 141 10.30 9.18 -18.40
CA VAL A 141 10.17 8.55 -17.08
C VAL A 141 8.78 7.89 -16.96
N PRO A 142 8.69 6.61 -16.56
CA PRO A 142 7.41 5.90 -16.47
C PRO A 142 6.40 6.54 -15.50
N ARG A 143 5.11 6.54 -15.90
CA ARG A 143 3.97 6.83 -15.02
C ARG A 143 3.74 5.67 -14.04
N PRO A 144 3.02 5.85 -12.92
CA PRO A 144 2.89 4.79 -11.90
C PRO A 144 2.24 3.52 -12.45
N GLY A 145 1.22 3.67 -13.30
CA GLY A 145 0.55 2.54 -13.97
C GLY A 145 1.41 1.81 -14.98
N GLN A 146 2.64 2.26 -15.23
CA GLN A 146 3.60 1.63 -16.13
C GLN A 146 4.68 0.85 -15.38
N LEU A 147 4.83 1.06 -14.06
CA LEU A 147 5.87 0.41 -13.26
C LEU A 147 5.68 -1.11 -13.13
N TRP A 148 4.43 -1.59 -13.24
CA TRP A 148 4.07 -2.99 -13.00
C TRP A 148 3.58 -3.74 -14.24
N ASN A 149 3.48 -3.08 -15.40
CA ASN A 149 2.92 -3.69 -16.62
C ASN A 149 3.93 -4.53 -17.42
N LYS A 150 5.20 -4.57 -17.01
CA LYS A 150 6.28 -5.23 -17.76
C LYS A 150 6.95 -6.30 -16.89
N PRO A 151 6.82 -7.59 -17.25
CA PRO A 151 7.42 -8.70 -16.50
C PRO A 151 8.91 -8.48 -16.22
N ASP A 152 9.68 -8.05 -17.22
CA ASP A 152 11.11 -7.88 -17.02
C ASP A 152 11.49 -6.82 -15.99
N CYS A 153 10.65 -5.80 -15.77
CA CYS A 153 10.88 -4.81 -14.73
C CYS A 153 10.64 -5.41 -13.35
N LEU A 154 9.65 -6.30 -13.23
CA LEU A 154 9.36 -7.03 -12.00
C LEU A 154 10.47 -8.04 -11.68
N THR A 155 10.95 -8.79 -12.68
CA THR A 155 12.11 -9.68 -12.50
C THR A 155 13.34 -8.91 -12.03
N ALA A 156 13.59 -7.71 -12.57
CA ALA A 156 14.69 -6.87 -12.11
C ALA A 156 14.52 -6.41 -10.65
N VAL A 157 13.28 -6.16 -10.19
CA VAL A 157 12.99 -5.88 -8.78
C VAL A 157 13.29 -7.08 -7.91
N GLU A 158 12.79 -8.26 -8.28
CA GLU A 158 12.97 -9.50 -7.51
C GLU A 158 14.45 -9.84 -7.34
N THR A 159 15.21 -9.90 -8.44
CA THR A 159 16.65 -10.21 -8.40
C THR A 159 17.42 -9.22 -7.53
N LYS A 160 17.24 -7.91 -7.73
CA LYS A 160 17.95 -6.92 -6.92
C LYS A 160 17.49 -6.92 -5.46
N TRP A 161 16.23 -7.29 -5.20
CA TRP A 161 15.72 -7.34 -3.83
C TRP A 161 16.32 -8.50 -3.05
N GLU A 162 16.52 -9.65 -3.68
CA GLU A 162 17.23 -10.77 -3.08
C GLU A 162 18.67 -10.39 -2.69
N GLU A 163 19.35 -9.63 -3.56
CA GLU A 163 20.69 -9.06 -3.26
C GLU A 163 20.65 -8.11 -2.05
N GLU A 164 19.65 -7.22 -1.99
CA GLU A 164 19.45 -6.30 -0.85
C GLU A 164 19.20 -7.04 0.46
N LEU A 165 18.41 -8.12 0.42
CA LEU A 165 18.11 -8.95 1.60
C LEU A 165 19.33 -9.75 2.09
N ALA A 166 20.30 -10.07 1.21
CA ALA A 166 21.59 -10.59 1.63
C ALA A 166 22.45 -9.50 2.31
N GLY A 167 22.25 -8.23 1.93
CA GLY A 167 22.89 -7.05 2.48
C GLY A 167 22.42 -6.66 3.90
N ARG A 168 22.91 -5.51 4.42
CA ARG A 168 22.72 -5.12 5.83
C ARG A 168 21.27 -4.80 6.24
N GLN A 169 20.39 -4.40 5.31
CA GLN A 169 19.08 -3.82 5.65
C GLN A 169 17.90 -4.78 5.41
N ALA A 170 18.02 -5.99 5.97
CA ALA A 170 17.04 -7.07 5.75
C ALA A 170 15.91 -7.13 6.79
N VAL A 171 15.89 -6.25 7.80
CA VAL A 171 14.89 -6.23 8.88
C VAL A 171 14.34 -4.82 9.10
N SER A 172 13.13 -4.72 9.65
CA SER A 172 12.54 -3.43 10.04
C SER A 172 13.01 -3.02 11.43
N ALA A 173 13.25 -1.72 11.60
CA ALA A 173 13.62 -1.10 12.86
C ALA A 173 12.44 -0.41 13.57
N LEU A 174 11.21 -0.60 13.10
CA LEU A 174 10.04 0.06 13.69
C LEU A 174 9.87 -0.32 15.16
N ALA A 175 9.61 0.69 16.01
CA ALA A 175 9.32 0.50 17.43
C ALA A 175 8.10 -0.42 17.67
N HIS A 176 7.21 -0.54 16.68
CA HIS A 176 6.08 -1.48 16.65
C HIS A 176 6.46 -2.94 16.92
N TYR A 177 7.70 -3.33 16.64
CA TYR A 177 8.17 -4.71 16.81
C TYR A 177 8.94 -4.94 18.11
N ARG A 178 9.10 -3.90 18.95
CA ARG A 178 9.82 -3.98 20.22
C ARG A 178 8.92 -4.49 21.37
N PRO A 179 9.51 -5.09 22.42
CA PRO A 179 8.77 -5.68 23.55
C PRO A 179 7.75 -4.74 24.19
N GLU A 180 8.09 -3.47 24.37
CA GLU A 180 7.22 -2.45 25.00
C GLU A 180 5.94 -2.17 24.20
N ASN A 181 5.94 -2.47 22.90
CA ASN A 181 4.81 -2.26 21.99
C ASN A 181 4.18 -3.59 21.53
N PHE A 182 4.62 -4.72 22.08
CA PHE A 182 4.21 -6.03 21.62
C PHE A 182 2.81 -6.38 22.11
N LEU A 183 1.88 -6.52 21.16
CA LEU A 183 0.49 -6.88 21.42
C LEU A 183 0.17 -8.32 21.02
N GLY A 184 1.15 -9.09 20.53
CA GLY A 184 0.91 -10.43 19.99
C GLY A 184 0.21 -10.41 18.63
N LEU A 185 0.30 -9.30 17.88
CA LEU A 185 -0.32 -9.22 16.55
C LEU A 185 0.34 -10.23 15.59
N PRO A 186 -0.42 -10.85 14.67
CA PRO A 186 0.15 -11.72 13.64
C PRO A 186 1.29 -11.06 12.84
N HIS A 187 1.21 -9.76 12.61
CA HIS A 187 2.23 -8.95 11.95
C HIS A 187 3.54 -8.91 12.75
N GLN A 188 3.46 -8.74 14.08
CA GLN A 188 4.62 -8.72 14.98
C GLN A 188 5.26 -10.11 15.07
N LEU A 189 4.44 -11.15 15.23
CA LEU A 189 4.89 -12.55 15.26
C LEU A 189 5.56 -12.96 13.93
N ASN A 190 5.06 -12.48 12.80
CA ASN A 190 5.69 -12.74 11.51
C ASN A 190 7.02 -12.00 11.35
N HIS A 191 7.13 -10.76 11.84
CA HIS A 191 8.41 -10.05 11.84
C HIS A 191 9.45 -10.75 12.71
N GLN A 192 9.09 -11.18 13.91
CA GLN A 192 10.01 -11.91 14.79
C GLN A 192 10.57 -13.17 14.13
N ARG A 193 9.71 -13.96 13.47
CA ARG A 193 10.15 -15.12 12.67
C ARG A 193 11.09 -14.72 11.54
N HIS A 194 10.78 -13.65 10.82
CA HIS A 194 11.63 -13.14 9.74
C HIS A 194 13.02 -12.70 10.26
N VAL A 195 13.08 -11.99 11.39
CA VAL A 195 14.34 -11.55 12.01
C VAL A 195 15.22 -12.75 12.36
N LEU A 196 14.64 -13.81 12.94
CA LEU A 196 15.36 -15.04 13.24
C LEU A 196 15.87 -15.72 11.95
N GLU A 197 15.02 -15.86 10.92
CA GLU A 197 15.46 -16.43 9.64
C GLU A 197 16.58 -15.61 8.96
N VAL A 198 16.52 -14.28 9.05
CA VAL A 198 17.58 -13.40 8.56
C VAL A 198 18.87 -13.59 9.36
N ALA A 199 18.80 -13.68 10.69
CA ALA A 199 19.98 -13.91 11.53
C ALA A 199 20.72 -15.19 11.14
N LYS A 200 19.98 -16.24 10.78
CA LYS A 200 20.54 -17.52 10.32
C LYS A 200 21.37 -17.39 9.03
N LYS A 201 21.02 -16.44 8.15
CA LYS A 201 21.68 -16.21 6.87
C LYS A 201 22.91 -15.29 6.98
N ARG A 202 23.17 -14.72 8.16
CA ARG A 202 24.33 -13.83 8.37
C ARG A 202 25.62 -14.61 8.52
N SER A 203 26.69 -14.08 7.94
CA SER A 203 28.04 -14.64 8.09
C SER A 203 28.50 -14.69 9.55
N ASN A 204 28.13 -13.69 10.36
CA ASN A 204 28.33 -13.69 11.80
C ASN A 204 26.98 -13.77 12.53
N LEU A 205 26.47 -15.00 12.66
CA LEU A 205 25.20 -15.31 13.32
C LEU A 205 25.14 -14.78 14.75
N LYS A 206 26.21 -14.97 15.55
CA LYS A 206 26.22 -14.58 16.97
C LYS A 206 26.10 -13.07 17.13
N HIS A 207 26.86 -12.31 16.36
CA HIS A 207 26.78 -10.85 16.41
C HIS A 207 25.41 -10.35 15.93
N ALA A 208 24.89 -10.89 14.82
CA ALA A 208 23.58 -10.50 14.31
C ALA A 208 22.44 -10.82 15.29
N LEU A 209 22.42 -12.04 15.83
CA LEU A 209 21.42 -12.47 16.81
C LEU A 209 21.52 -11.64 18.10
N GLY A 210 22.73 -11.38 18.59
CA GLY A 210 22.97 -10.52 19.74
C GLY A 210 22.42 -9.11 19.52
N SER A 211 22.72 -8.50 18.36
CA SER A 211 22.17 -7.20 17.98
C SER A 211 20.65 -7.19 17.98
N TYR A 212 20.00 -8.20 17.38
CA TYR A 212 18.53 -8.26 17.34
C TYR A 212 17.87 -8.45 18.70
N ILE A 213 18.57 -9.03 19.68
CA ILE A 213 18.06 -9.22 21.05
C ILE A 213 18.31 -7.98 21.90
N ASP A 214 19.57 -7.58 22.07
CA ASP A 214 19.98 -6.61 23.09
C ASP A 214 20.13 -5.17 22.55
N ILE A 215 20.34 -4.98 21.25
CA ILE A 215 20.52 -3.64 20.63
C ILE A 215 19.21 -3.17 19.98
N ASP A 216 18.76 -3.87 18.95
CA ASP A 216 17.57 -3.50 18.18
C ASP A 216 16.27 -3.89 18.91
N ARG A 217 16.37 -4.83 19.86
CA ARG A 217 15.29 -5.33 20.71
C ARG A 217 14.07 -5.80 19.88
N LEU A 218 14.33 -6.58 18.84
CA LEU A 218 13.31 -7.07 17.91
C LEU A 218 12.79 -8.46 18.26
N VAL A 219 13.53 -9.24 19.05
CA VAL A 219 13.17 -10.59 19.47
C VAL A 219 13.51 -10.78 20.95
N SER A 220 12.65 -11.51 21.67
CA SER A 220 12.89 -11.87 23.07
C SER A 220 13.92 -13.00 23.21
N VAL A 221 14.54 -13.11 24.38
CA VAL A 221 15.49 -14.19 24.68
C VAL A 221 14.80 -15.54 24.53
N GLU A 222 13.61 -15.70 25.09
CA GLU A 222 12.84 -16.95 25.09
C GLU A 222 12.53 -17.41 23.66
N GLN A 223 12.17 -16.49 22.77
CA GLN A 223 11.91 -16.80 21.37
C GLN A 223 13.19 -17.21 20.62
N ALA A 224 14.30 -16.52 20.87
CA ALA A 224 15.58 -16.88 20.27
C ALA A 224 16.07 -18.24 20.77
N GLU A 225 15.89 -18.54 22.06
CA GLU A 225 16.29 -19.81 22.68
C GLU A 225 15.47 -20.98 22.14
N ALA A 226 14.18 -20.78 21.89
CA ALA A 226 13.33 -21.80 21.27
C ALA A 226 13.80 -22.20 19.86
N VAL A 227 14.53 -21.33 19.15
CA VAL A 227 15.03 -21.59 17.78
C VAL A 227 16.50 -22.03 17.75
N TYR A 228 17.35 -21.41 18.57
CA TYR A 228 18.81 -21.62 18.52
C TYR A 228 19.38 -22.36 19.72
N GLY A 229 18.61 -22.51 20.81
CA GLY A 229 19.06 -23.05 22.08
C GLY A 229 19.76 -22.02 22.97
N ALA A 230 19.61 -22.20 24.29
CA ALA A 230 20.13 -21.29 25.33
C ALA A 230 21.62 -20.96 25.17
N ARG A 231 22.46 -21.96 24.88
CA ARG A 231 23.91 -21.76 24.72
C ARG A 231 24.25 -20.81 23.58
N VAL A 232 23.60 -20.93 22.43
CA VAL A 232 23.88 -20.06 21.27
C VAL A 232 23.43 -18.64 21.56
N VAL A 233 22.26 -18.48 22.19
CA VAL A 233 21.73 -17.17 22.58
C VAL A 233 22.64 -16.50 23.60
N GLN A 234 23.10 -17.22 24.62
CA GLN A 234 24.07 -16.69 25.59
C GLN A 234 25.32 -16.14 24.90
N MET A 235 25.95 -16.93 24.03
CA MET A 235 27.14 -16.49 23.27
C MET A 235 26.87 -15.28 22.37
N ALA A 236 25.66 -15.20 21.79
CA ALA A 236 25.26 -14.08 20.93
C ALA A 236 25.15 -12.78 21.73
N ARG A 237 24.54 -12.83 22.92
CA ARG A 237 24.41 -11.69 23.83
C ARG A 237 25.76 -11.23 24.37
N GLU A 238 26.63 -12.17 24.75
CA GLU A 238 28.00 -11.87 25.17
C GLU A 238 28.79 -11.12 24.07
N ALA A 239 28.60 -11.50 22.80
CA ALA A 239 29.30 -10.89 21.66
C ALA A 239 28.95 -9.40 21.44
N VAL A 240 27.80 -8.94 21.91
CA VAL A 240 27.36 -7.53 21.80
C VAL A 240 27.31 -6.80 23.14
N SER A 241 27.66 -7.47 24.24
CA SER A 241 27.58 -6.91 25.61
C SER A 241 28.33 -5.58 25.78
N ARG A 242 29.43 -5.37 25.06
CA ARG A 242 30.23 -4.14 25.11
C ARG A 242 29.67 -2.99 24.24
N THR A 243 28.79 -3.31 23.29
CA THR A 243 28.21 -2.34 22.34
C THR A 243 26.74 -2.06 22.62
N ALA A 244 26.06 -2.91 23.39
CA ALA A 244 24.69 -2.70 23.79
C ALA A 244 24.56 -1.47 24.70
N VAL A 245 23.88 -0.44 24.20
CA VAL A 245 23.51 0.75 24.96
C VAL A 245 22.05 0.61 25.36
N PRO A 246 21.68 0.83 26.63
CA PRO A 246 20.29 0.87 27.05
C PRO A 246 19.50 1.89 26.22
N VAL A 247 18.57 1.42 25.38
CA VAL A 247 17.67 2.26 24.61
C VAL A 247 16.45 2.59 25.48
N GLN A 248 16.10 3.87 25.57
CA GLN A 248 14.86 4.24 26.26
C GLN A 248 13.64 3.63 25.53
N PRO A 249 12.69 3.02 26.26
CA PRO A 249 11.48 2.48 25.64
C PRO A 249 10.73 3.56 24.87
N ASP A 250 10.48 3.29 23.58
CA ASP A 250 9.68 4.16 22.71
C ASP A 250 8.25 3.63 22.68
N LEU A 251 7.45 4.02 23.67
CA LEU A 251 6.06 3.59 23.79
C LEU A 251 5.18 4.29 22.76
N LEU A 252 4.63 3.52 21.84
CA LEU A 252 3.76 4.04 20.80
C LEU A 252 2.32 4.14 21.29
N PRO A 253 1.58 5.19 20.89
CA PRO A 253 0.14 5.24 21.12
C PRO A 253 -0.52 4.11 20.32
N LEU A 254 -1.57 3.51 20.91
CA LEU A 254 -2.22 2.31 20.38
C LEU A 254 -2.73 2.46 18.93
N VAL A 255 -3.10 3.67 18.50
CA VAL A 255 -3.48 3.93 17.11
C VAL A 255 -2.37 3.59 16.11
N GLN A 256 -1.11 3.82 16.48
CA GLN A 256 0.03 3.48 15.63
C GLN A 256 0.23 1.97 15.59
N LEU A 257 -0.15 1.24 16.64
CA LEU A 257 -0.10 -0.22 16.69
C LEU A 257 -1.22 -0.91 15.89
N LEU A 258 -2.15 -0.15 15.29
CA LEU A 258 -3.22 -0.72 14.46
C LEU A 258 -2.64 -1.23 13.14
N PRO A 259 -2.80 -2.53 12.82
CA PRO A 259 -2.32 -3.06 11.56
C PRO A 259 -3.08 -2.46 10.37
N SER A 260 -2.48 -2.54 9.18
CA SER A 260 -3.03 -2.00 7.93
C SER A 260 -4.39 -2.58 7.56
N CYS A 261 -4.71 -3.80 8.02
CA CYS A 261 -6.01 -4.43 7.80
C CYS A 261 -7.09 -4.01 8.82
N PHE A 262 -6.76 -3.19 9.82
CA PHE A 262 -7.71 -2.79 10.86
C PHE A 262 -8.82 -1.90 10.29
N GLY A 263 -10.07 -2.30 10.50
CA GLY A 263 -11.26 -1.48 10.20
C GLY A 263 -11.58 -1.28 8.72
N LEU A 264 -11.03 -2.12 7.82
CA LEU A 264 -11.35 -2.04 6.40
C LEU A 264 -12.86 -2.35 6.16
N PRO A 265 -13.57 -1.64 5.26
CA PRO A 265 -15.03 -1.70 5.10
C PRO A 265 -15.69 -3.05 4.72
N VAL A 266 -14.94 -4.16 4.62
CA VAL A 266 -15.45 -5.52 4.33
C VAL A 266 -14.52 -6.63 4.86
N ALA A 267 -13.56 -6.34 5.76
CA ALA A 267 -12.38 -7.21 5.89
C ALA A 267 -12.22 -8.06 7.16
N VAL A 268 -13.24 -8.16 8.02
CA VAL A 268 -13.15 -9.10 9.15
C VAL A 268 -13.73 -10.44 8.74
N ASP A 269 -12.86 -11.45 8.71
CA ASP A 269 -13.24 -12.83 8.46
C ASP A 269 -12.61 -13.71 9.53
N ARG A 270 -13.38 -14.06 10.56
CA ARG A 270 -12.91 -14.85 11.71
C ARG A 270 -12.50 -16.28 11.33
N ALA A 271 -12.88 -16.77 10.16
CA ALA A 271 -12.42 -18.07 9.67
C ALA A 271 -10.98 -18.02 9.17
N LEU A 272 -10.47 -16.84 8.80
CA LEU A 272 -9.09 -16.70 8.34
C LEU A 272 -8.10 -16.76 9.52
N PRO A 273 -6.97 -17.49 9.39
CA PRO A 273 -5.96 -17.61 10.44
C PRO A 273 -5.46 -16.26 10.97
N LEU A 274 -5.39 -15.26 10.08
CA LEU A 274 -4.95 -13.91 10.43
C LEU A 274 -5.91 -13.23 11.43
N CYS A 275 -7.22 -13.34 11.23
CA CYS A 275 -8.20 -12.73 12.13
C CYS A 275 -8.47 -13.61 13.35
N ALA A 276 -8.47 -14.93 13.20
CA ALA A 276 -8.75 -15.88 14.28
C ALA A 276 -7.77 -15.75 15.46
N THR A 277 -6.53 -15.36 15.18
CA THR A 277 -5.47 -15.19 16.19
C THR A 277 -5.22 -13.72 16.56
N CYS A 278 -5.98 -12.78 15.97
CA CYS A 278 -5.74 -11.36 16.17
C CYS A 278 -6.40 -10.87 17.46
N PRO A 279 -5.64 -10.31 18.42
CA PRO A 279 -6.19 -9.77 19.67
C PRO A 279 -7.08 -8.53 19.45
N LEU A 280 -7.08 -7.94 18.24
CA LEU A 280 -7.89 -6.78 17.89
C LEU A 280 -9.17 -7.15 17.12
N VAL A 281 -9.51 -8.43 16.96
CA VAL A 281 -10.58 -8.86 16.03
C VAL A 281 -11.94 -8.25 16.35
N ASP A 282 -12.33 -8.16 17.62
CA ASP A 282 -13.63 -7.59 18.01
C ASP A 282 -13.70 -6.09 17.73
N ARG A 283 -12.64 -5.36 18.10
CA ARG A 283 -12.52 -3.91 17.84
C ARG A 283 -12.45 -3.62 16.33
N CYS A 284 -11.76 -4.48 15.59
CA CYS A 284 -11.66 -4.40 14.13
C CYS A 284 -13.04 -4.61 13.47
N ALA A 285 -13.84 -5.57 13.96
CA ALA A 285 -15.18 -5.82 13.44
C ALA A 285 -16.10 -4.61 13.62
N ASN A 286 -16.05 -3.98 14.79
CA ASN A 286 -16.81 -2.76 15.07
C ASN A 286 -16.37 -1.60 14.16
N ALA A 287 -15.06 -1.34 14.06
CA ALA A 287 -14.53 -0.30 13.18
C ALA A 287 -14.87 -0.54 11.70
N SER A 288 -14.80 -1.80 11.25
CA SER A 288 -15.18 -2.23 9.90
C SER A 288 -16.66 -1.95 9.63
N ALA A 289 -17.56 -2.30 10.55
CA ALA A 289 -18.99 -2.07 10.41
C ALA A 289 -19.33 -0.57 10.31
N ILE A 290 -18.66 0.28 11.12
CA ILE A 290 -18.82 1.73 11.05
C ILE A 290 -18.32 2.27 9.70
N ALA A 291 -17.13 1.85 9.27
CA ALA A 291 -16.55 2.28 7.99
C ALA A 291 -17.43 1.86 6.82
N GLN A 292 -17.94 0.62 6.82
CA GLN A 292 -18.84 0.09 5.80
C GLN A 292 -20.16 0.86 5.75
N THR A 293 -20.87 0.95 6.87
CA THR A 293 -22.18 1.62 6.94
C THR A 293 -22.06 3.08 6.50
N THR A 294 -21.01 3.78 6.93
CA THR A 294 -20.78 5.18 6.57
C THR A 294 -20.41 5.32 5.09
N SER A 295 -19.57 4.42 4.56
CA SER A 295 -19.20 4.43 3.14
C SER A 295 -20.40 4.17 2.22
N VAL A 296 -21.24 3.20 2.57
CA VAL A 296 -22.49 2.89 1.84
C VAL A 296 -23.43 4.09 1.88
N LYS A 297 -23.62 4.71 3.04
CA LYS A 297 -24.46 5.91 3.18
C LYS A 297 -23.97 7.08 2.32
N LEU A 298 -22.66 7.30 2.21
CA LEU A 298 -22.08 8.43 1.49
C LEU A 298 -21.94 8.19 -0.02
N TYR A 299 -21.63 6.96 -0.43
CA TYR A 299 -21.17 6.67 -1.80
C TYR A 299 -21.92 5.51 -2.48
N GLY A 300 -22.80 4.81 -1.75
CA GLY A 300 -23.42 3.56 -2.16
C GLY A 300 -22.51 2.34 -2.00
N ASP A 301 -23.04 1.15 -2.27
CA ASP A 301 -22.33 -0.14 -2.04
C ASP A 301 -21.11 -0.34 -2.92
N ASP A 302 -21.18 0.10 -4.18
CA ASP A 302 -20.05 0.09 -5.12
C ASP A 302 -19.98 1.43 -5.87
N PRO A 303 -19.23 2.40 -5.31
CA PRO A 303 -19.08 3.73 -5.89
C PRO A 303 -18.41 3.68 -7.27
N VAL A 304 -17.58 2.67 -7.51
CA VAL A 304 -16.79 2.49 -8.73
C VAL A 304 -17.69 2.01 -9.86
N ALA A 305 -18.48 0.96 -9.61
CA ALA A 305 -19.46 0.47 -10.57
C ALA A 305 -20.56 1.49 -10.84
N ALA A 306 -21.01 2.22 -9.82
CA ALA A 306 -21.98 3.31 -9.99
C ALA A 306 -21.43 4.40 -10.94
N HIS A 307 -20.17 4.81 -10.74
CA HIS A 307 -19.51 5.78 -11.60
C HIS A 307 -19.33 5.26 -13.04
N LYS A 308 -18.89 4.00 -13.22
CA LYS A 308 -18.76 3.38 -14.55
C LYS A 308 -20.10 3.34 -15.29
N ARG A 309 -21.19 3.00 -14.60
CA ARG A 309 -22.56 3.04 -15.14
C ARG A 309 -22.95 4.46 -15.55
N ALA A 310 -22.64 5.48 -14.75
CA ALA A 310 -22.91 6.88 -15.08
C ALA A 310 -22.15 7.35 -16.33
N LEU A 311 -20.86 7.02 -16.46
CA LEU A 311 -20.07 7.34 -17.65
C LEU A 311 -20.60 6.64 -18.90
N SER A 312 -20.99 5.37 -18.79
CA SER A 312 -21.59 4.62 -19.91
C SER A 312 -22.89 5.29 -20.38
N ARG A 313 -23.78 5.66 -19.44
CA ARG A 313 -25.02 6.40 -19.77
C ARG A 313 -24.73 7.74 -20.43
N ALA A 314 -23.74 8.50 -19.95
CA ALA A 314 -23.34 9.78 -20.54
C ALA A 314 -22.79 9.62 -21.97
N ARG A 315 -21.99 8.57 -22.22
CA ARG A 315 -21.50 8.24 -23.58
C ARG A 315 -22.66 7.88 -24.50
N SER A 316 -23.57 7.01 -24.07
CA SER A 316 -24.76 6.65 -24.86
C SER A 316 -25.64 7.85 -25.14
N ARG A 317 -25.79 8.79 -24.18
CA ARG A 317 -26.51 10.05 -24.39
C ARG A 317 -25.86 10.90 -25.48
N ARG A 318 -24.55 11.17 -25.36
CA ARG A 318 -23.79 11.96 -26.36
C ARG A 318 -23.81 11.32 -27.75
N TYR A 319 -23.77 9.99 -27.82
CA TYR A 319 -23.88 9.27 -29.08
C TYR A 319 -25.26 9.45 -29.71
N ARG A 320 -26.35 9.36 -28.92
CA ARG A 320 -27.72 9.60 -29.40
C ARG A 320 -27.95 11.05 -29.81
N GLU A 321 -27.40 12.01 -29.07
CA GLU A 321 -27.46 13.45 -29.41
C GLU A 321 -26.78 13.69 -30.76
N ARG A 322 -25.53 13.25 -30.95
CA ARG A 322 -24.83 13.34 -32.24
C ARG A 322 -25.58 12.63 -33.38
N GLY A 323 -26.22 11.50 -33.08
CA GLY A 323 -27.04 10.76 -34.04
C GLY A 323 -28.34 11.47 -34.42
N ARG A 324 -28.89 12.31 -33.54
CA ARG A 324 -30.04 13.19 -33.86
C ARG A 324 -29.57 14.39 -34.65
N ASP A 325 -28.54 15.08 -34.18
CA ASP A 325 -27.97 16.25 -34.88
C ASP A 325 -27.54 15.89 -36.31
N GLY A 326 -26.96 14.69 -36.51
CA GLY A 326 -26.61 14.19 -37.84
C GLY A 326 -27.81 13.83 -38.74
N ARG A 327 -28.93 13.37 -38.15
CA ARG A 327 -30.19 13.12 -38.89
C ARG A 327 -30.92 14.41 -39.21
N ASP A 328 -30.91 15.38 -38.30
CA ASP A 328 -31.52 16.69 -38.49
C ASP A 328 -30.73 17.48 -39.54
N ALA A 329 -29.40 17.42 -39.53
CA ALA A 329 -28.55 17.97 -40.59
C ALA A 329 -28.78 17.31 -41.95
N ALA A 330 -28.95 15.98 -42.00
CA ALA A 330 -29.26 15.25 -43.23
C ALA A 330 -30.68 15.53 -43.75
N GLY A 331 -31.66 15.67 -42.85
CA GLY A 331 -33.04 16.04 -43.19
C GLY A 331 -33.13 17.47 -43.74
N THR A 332 -32.39 18.41 -43.15
CA THR A 332 -32.30 19.80 -43.62
C THR A 332 -31.63 19.85 -45.00
N ALA A 333 -30.51 19.14 -45.21
CA ALA A 333 -29.83 19.09 -46.51
C ALA A 333 -30.67 18.43 -47.62
N SER A 334 -31.53 17.46 -47.30
CA SER A 334 -32.46 16.85 -48.25
C SER A 334 -33.59 17.82 -48.65
N GLN A 335 -34.11 18.62 -47.72
CA GLN A 335 -35.16 19.61 -48.01
C GLN A 335 -34.65 20.78 -48.86
N THR A 336 -33.43 21.28 -48.61
CA THR A 336 -32.82 22.33 -49.44
C THR A 336 -32.62 21.87 -50.89
N ARG A 337 -32.30 20.59 -51.11
CA ARG A 337 -32.08 20.01 -52.45
C ARG A 337 -33.38 19.77 -53.22
N THR A 338 -34.51 19.66 -52.53
CA THR A 338 -35.83 19.46 -53.18
C THR A 338 -36.48 20.78 -53.58
N GLN A 339 -36.16 21.90 -52.89
CA GLN A 339 -36.67 23.23 -53.24
C GLN A 339 -35.89 23.93 -54.37
N SER A 340 -34.62 23.57 -54.63
CA SER A 340 -33.84 24.16 -55.73
C SER A 340 -34.09 23.52 -57.12
N GLY A 341 -34.99 22.54 -57.23
CA GLY A 341 -35.29 21.82 -58.47
C GLY A 341 -36.56 22.26 -59.20
N ALA A 342 -37.32 23.22 -58.66
CA ALA A 342 -38.66 23.58 -59.17
C ALA A 342 -38.72 24.93 -59.92
N GLY A 343 -37.61 25.42 -60.47
CA GLY A 343 -37.54 26.77 -61.04
C GLY A 343 -36.72 26.90 -62.32
N THR A 344 -37.01 26.13 -63.37
CA THR A 344 -36.62 26.47 -64.76
C THR A 344 -37.43 25.61 -65.74
N ALA A 345 -38.64 26.05 -66.08
CA ALA A 345 -39.39 25.59 -67.26
C ALA A 345 -40.49 26.62 -67.61
N ALA A 346 -40.09 27.79 -68.12
CA ALA A 346 -40.97 28.69 -68.87
C ALA A 346 -40.12 29.75 -69.59
N ALA A 347 -39.83 29.49 -70.87
CA ALA A 347 -39.73 30.44 -71.98
C ALA A 347 -39.34 29.66 -73.25
#